data_AF-A0A917NF16-F1
#
_entry.id   AF-A0A917NF16-F1
#
_cell.length_a   1.000
_cell.length_b   1.000
_cell.length_c   1.000
_cell.angle_alpha   90.00
_cell.angle_beta   90.00
_cell.angle_gamma   90.00
#
_symmetry.space_group_name_H-M   'P 1'
#
loop_
_entity.id
_entity.type
_entity.pdbx_description
1 polymer ?
#
loop_
_entity_poly.entity_id
_entity_poly.type
_entity_poly.pdbx_seq_one_letter_code
_entity_poly.pdbx_strand_id
1 'polypeptide(L)'
;MRRRRVIPAESWPSDVGGLFSLRPSVQASDGSHTFAVRELDLESDETILQAVMTFPDTTGKVPGDGFNPDGYTSVLLTDDRGRQVSGGRIVGWTPAGTENAFLATIEAGKLPSDASTLFITPLREVQVAPIALPRDRPVTVETSIGPVTISPPQFDADKTVVSVTGDFATYRGQAMQTFSLWWRTGNGMDACPAPQVVPAAGNPGRLSLVLPHLDPSRTYELGITRFVPAGDLEVKVKVGQ
;
A
#
# COMPACT_ATOMS: atom_id res chain seq x y z
N MET A 1 -23.36 -2.65 -18.68
CA MET A 1 -23.06 -1.44 -17.88
C MET A 1 -23.76 -1.56 -16.52
N ARG A 2 -23.05 -1.93 -15.45
CA ARG A 2 -23.62 -1.99 -14.10
C ARG A 2 -23.58 -0.59 -13.48
N ARG A 3 -24.74 -0.09 -13.01
CA ARG A 3 -24.88 1.23 -12.39
C ARG A 3 -24.24 1.21 -10.99
N ARG A 4 -23.21 2.03 -10.77
CA ARG A 4 -22.67 2.34 -9.43
C ARG A 4 -23.77 3.00 -8.60
N ARG A 5 -24.07 2.45 -7.43
CA ARG A 5 -25.04 3.03 -6.48
C ARG A 5 -24.25 3.66 -5.34
N VAL A 6 -24.07 4.98 -5.40
CA VAL A 6 -23.55 5.78 -4.28
C VAL A 6 -24.77 6.15 -3.43
N ILE A 7 -24.82 5.72 -2.18
CA ILE A 7 -25.88 6.10 -1.23
C ILE A 7 -25.33 7.25 -0.39
N PRO A 8 -25.90 8.47 -0.47
CA PRO A 8 -25.48 9.58 0.39
C PRO A 8 -26.10 9.45 1.79
N ALA A 9 -25.32 9.75 2.82
CA ALA A 9 -25.83 9.94 4.18
C ALA A 9 -25.99 11.45 4.47
N GLU A 10 -27.15 11.83 5.00
CA GLU A 10 -27.55 13.20 5.32
C GLU A 10 -27.03 13.67 6.70
N SER A 11 -26.68 14.97 6.73
CA SER A 11 -26.51 15.92 7.85
C SER A 11 -25.60 15.61 9.05
N TRP A 12 -24.65 16.53 9.27
CA TRP A 12 -23.68 16.59 10.37
C TRP A 12 -24.22 17.41 11.56
N PRO A 13 -23.92 17.04 12.82
CA PRO A 13 -23.92 18.00 13.93
C PRO A 13 -22.57 18.74 13.99
N SER A 14 -22.65 20.04 14.27
CA SER A 14 -21.53 20.97 14.44
C SER A 14 -21.05 21.09 15.89
N ASP A 15 -19.73 21.20 16.03
CA ASP A 15 -18.92 21.73 17.16
C ASP A 15 -18.74 20.86 18.42
N VAL A 16 -17.48 20.56 18.78
CA VAL A 16 -16.69 21.08 19.94
C VAL A 16 -15.18 20.77 19.69
N GLY A 17 -14.26 21.67 20.08
CA GLY A 17 -12.82 21.52 19.87
C GLY A 17 -12.13 20.35 20.59
N GLY A 18 -11.06 19.84 19.96
CA GLY A 18 -10.26 18.70 20.40
C GLY A 18 -10.75 17.40 19.77
N LEU A 19 -9.86 16.70 19.03
CA LEU A 19 -10.15 15.44 18.31
C LEU A 19 -11.34 15.55 17.33
N PHE A 20 -11.07 15.84 16.06
CA PHE A 20 -12.09 15.78 15.03
C PHE A 20 -12.30 14.33 14.61
N SER A 21 -13.25 13.65 15.25
CA SER A 21 -13.73 12.33 14.84
C SER A 21 -14.91 12.47 13.88
N LEU A 22 -14.74 11.97 12.65
CA LEU A 22 -15.79 11.94 11.64
C LEU A 22 -16.38 10.52 11.54
N ARG A 23 -17.70 10.42 11.42
CA ARG A 23 -18.42 9.14 11.27
C ARG A 23 -19.18 9.04 9.95
N PRO A 24 -18.48 9.04 8.81
CA PRO A 24 -19.08 9.27 7.50
C PRO A 24 -20.06 8.17 7.06
N SER A 25 -19.94 6.95 7.62
CA SER A 25 -20.80 5.80 7.27
C SER A 25 -20.95 5.58 5.75
N VAL A 26 -19.83 5.70 5.02
CA VAL A 26 -19.77 5.46 3.58
C VAL A 26 -19.25 4.06 3.29
N GLN A 27 -19.77 3.43 2.23
CA GLN A 27 -19.36 2.09 1.83
C GLN A 27 -19.33 1.89 0.33
N ALA A 28 -18.51 0.94 -0.11
CA ALA A 28 -18.41 0.47 -1.48
C ALA A 28 -18.41 -1.07 -1.53
N SER A 29 -18.72 -1.63 -2.69
CA SER A 29 -18.72 -3.08 -2.93
C SER A 29 -18.38 -3.38 -4.38
N ASP A 30 -17.58 -4.42 -4.59
CA ASP A 30 -17.26 -4.98 -5.91
C ASP A 30 -18.10 -6.22 -6.26
N GLY A 31 -19.02 -6.60 -5.37
CA GLY A 31 -19.92 -7.75 -5.50
C GLY A 31 -19.52 -8.96 -4.66
N SER A 32 -18.25 -9.10 -4.29
CA SER A 32 -17.76 -10.15 -3.38
C SER A 32 -17.30 -9.59 -2.03
N HIS A 33 -16.79 -8.37 -2.05
CA HIS A 33 -16.27 -7.67 -0.89
C HIS A 33 -17.09 -6.41 -0.61
N THR A 34 -17.07 -5.96 0.64
CA THR A 34 -17.51 -4.62 1.00
C THR A 34 -16.41 -3.92 1.78
N PHE A 35 -16.32 -2.60 1.63
CA PHE A 35 -15.43 -1.73 2.40
C PHE A 35 -16.26 -0.56 2.92
N ALA A 36 -16.37 -0.43 4.23
CA ALA A 36 -17.20 0.59 4.88
C ALA A 36 -16.37 1.38 5.90
N VAL A 37 -16.21 2.68 5.67
CA VAL A 37 -15.49 3.56 6.60
C VAL A 37 -16.44 4.01 7.70
N ARG A 38 -16.06 3.68 8.95
CA ARG A 38 -16.88 3.91 10.15
C ARG A 38 -16.49 5.17 10.88
N GLU A 39 -15.19 5.33 11.10
CA GLU A 39 -14.63 6.40 11.92
C GLU A 39 -13.32 6.88 11.29
N LEU A 40 -13.12 8.19 11.34
CA LEU A 40 -11.89 8.84 10.92
C LEU A 40 -11.53 9.86 12.00
N ASP A 41 -10.50 9.55 12.77
CA ASP A 41 -9.98 10.43 13.81
C ASP A 41 -8.83 11.25 13.22
N LEU A 42 -9.06 12.56 13.13
CA LEU A 42 -8.11 13.52 12.59
C LEU A 42 -7.36 14.17 13.74
N GLU A 43 -6.17 13.63 14.03
CA GLU A 43 -5.26 14.17 15.05
C GLU A 43 -4.32 15.23 14.46
N SER A 44 -3.49 15.82 15.33
CA SER A 44 -2.62 16.94 14.95
C SER A 44 -1.45 16.53 14.05
N ASP A 45 -1.08 15.25 14.08
CA ASP A 45 0.11 14.63 13.51
C ASP A 45 -0.19 13.31 12.78
N GLU A 46 -1.29 12.65 13.13
CA GLU A 46 -1.73 11.42 12.49
C GLU A 46 -3.23 11.41 12.14
N THR A 47 -3.63 10.39 11.39
CA THR A 47 -5.01 10.12 11.04
C THR A 47 -5.26 8.63 11.26
N ILE A 48 -6.18 8.33 12.16
CA ILE A 48 -6.59 6.95 12.45
C ILE A 48 -7.91 6.70 11.72
N LEU A 49 -7.94 5.64 10.92
CA LEU A 49 -9.10 5.23 10.15
C LEU A 49 -9.58 3.87 10.65
N GLN A 50 -10.86 3.78 10.95
CA GLN A 50 -11.52 2.51 11.21
C GLN A 50 -12.47 2.16 10.06
N ALA A 51 -12.26 0.99 9.48
CA ALA A 51 -13.09 0.51 8.38
C ALA A 51 -13.48 -0.95 8.57
N VAL A 52 -14.72 -1.29 8.25
CA VAL A 52 -15.20 -2.67 8.22
C VAL A 52 -15.04 -3.22 6.82
N MET A 53 -14.39 -4.38 6.70
CA MET A 53 -14.35 -5.16 5.47
C MET A 53 -15.14 -6.45 5.63
N THR A 54 -16.05 -6.70 4.68
CA THR A 54 -16.71 -8.01 4.56
C THR A 54 -16.09 -8.78 3.40
N PHE A 55 -15.84 -10.06 3.62
CA PHE A 55 -15.25 -10.99 2.66
C PHE A 55 -16.24 -12.09 2.27
N PRO A 56 -16.08 -12.73 1.11
CA PRO A 56 -16.99 -13.77 0.65
C PRO A 56 -16.83 -15.08 1.44
N ASP A 57 -15.62 -15.43 1.88
CA ASP A 57 -15.33 -16.63 2.67
C ASP A 57 -14.14 -16.41 3.61
N THR A 58 -14.41 -16.53 4.92
CA THR A 58 -13.38 -16.51 5.96
C THR A 58 -13.39 -17.76 6.84
N THR A 59 -13.89 -18.88 6.31
CA THR A 59 -13.91 -20.15 7.04
C THR A 59 -12.50 -20.51 7.52
N GLY A 60 -12.33 -20.63 8.84
CA GLY A 60 -11.06 -20.95 9.49
C GLY A 60 -10.06 -19.80 9.63
N LYS A 61 -10.41 -18.57 9.21
CA LYS A 61 -9.60 -17.36 9.35
C LYS A 61 -9.94 -16.67 10.68
N VAL A 62 -9.00 -16.64 11.62
CA VAL A 62 -9.14 -15.94 12.92
C VAL A 62 -8.15 -14.78 12.99
N PRO A 63 -8.57 -13.57 13.43
CA PRO A 63 -7.65 -12.46 13.61
C PRO A 63 -6.52 -12.76 14.60
N GLY A 64 -5.30 -12.35 14.26
CA GLY A 64 -4.08 -12.59 15.01
C GLY A 64 -2.85 -12.10 14.24
N ASP A 65 -1.65 -12.44 14.72
CA ASP A 65 -0.39 -12.05 14.08
C ASP A 65 -0.31 -12.57 12.64
N GLY A 66 -0.08 -11.65 11.69
CA GLY A 66 -0.04 -11.98 10.26
C GLY A 66 -1.40 -12.21 9.60
N PHE A 67 -2.51 -11.93 10.29
CA PHE A 67 -3.84 -12.00 9.70
C PHE A 67 -4.00 -10.98 8.57
N ASN A 68 -4.23 -11.48 7.36
CA ASN A 68 -4.33 -10.68 6.14
C ASN A 68 -5.43 -11.27 5.24
N PRO A 69 -6.70 -10.96 5.48
CA PRO A 69 -7.81 -11.56 4.74
C PRO A 69 -7.73 -11.12 3.28
N ASP A 70 -7.61 -12.10 2.38
CA ASP A 70 -7.54 -11.94 0.91
C ASP A 70 -6.41 -11.00 0.42
N GLY A 71 -5.37 -10.81 1.23
CA GLY A 71 -4.20 -10.02 0.87
C GLY A 71 -4.33 -8.52 1.12
N TYR A 72 -5.41 -8.02 1.72
CA TYR A 72 -5.54 -6.60 2.07
C TYR A 72 -4.68 -6.19 3.28
N THR A 73 -3.58 -5.46 3.02
CA THR A 73 -2.64 -5.01 4.08
C THR A 73 -2.60 -3.50 4.28
N SER A 74 -3.21 -2.74 3.38
CA SER A 74 -3.12 -1.29 3.37
C SER A 74 -4.26 -0.65 2.59
N VAL A 75 -4.34 0.68 2.67
CA VAL A 75 -5.18 1.54 1.86
C VAL A 75 -4.32 2.61 1.20
N LEU A 76 -4.68 3.01 -0.01
CA LEU A 76 -4.21 4.26 -0.60
C LEU A 76 -5.13 5.38 -0.15
N LEU A 77 -4.55 6.42 0.42
CA LEU A 77 -5.22 7.63 0.84
C LEU A 77 -4.77 8.78 -0.06
N THR A 78 -5.69 9.33 -0.86
CA THR A 78 -5.42 10.51 -1.69
C THR A 78 -6.47 11.57 -1.46
N ASP A 79 -6.08 12.84 -1.43
CA ASP A 79 -7.04 13.94 -1.33
C ASP A 79 -7.65 14.34 -2.70
N ASP A 80 -8.51 15.35 -2.68
CA ASP A 80 -9.14 15.96 -3.86
C ASP A 80 -8.18 16.68 -4.81
N ARG A 81 -6.93 16.90 -4.39
CA ARG A 81 -5.86 17.45 -5.23
C ARG A 81 -4.91 16.36 -5.75
N GLY A 82 -5.18 15.09 -5.46
CA GLY A 82 -4.37 13.95 -5.86
C GLY A 82 -3.09 13.76 -5.05
N ARG A 83 -2.93 14.47 -3.92
CA ARG A 83 -1.80 14.27 -3.01
C ARG A 83 -2.04 13.00 -2.21
N GLN A 84 -1.02 12.14 -2.12
CA GLN A 84 -1.06 10.98 -1.24
C GLN A 84 -0.82 11.40 0.21
N VAL A 85 -1.62 10.86 1.12
CA VAL A 85 -1.34 10.88 2.56
C VAL A 85 -0.38 9.72 2.87
N SER A 86 0.71 10.01 3.56
CA SER A 86 1.71 8.99 3.92
C SER A 86 1.11 7.91 4.83
N GLY A 87 1.64 6.69 4.78
CA GLY A 87 1.12 5.57 5.57
C GLY A 87 -0.06 4.88 4.91
N GLY A 88 -1.12 4.62 5.67
CA GLY A 88 -2.28 3.83 5.24
C GLY A 88 -2.10 2.33 5.47
N ARG A 89 -1.22 1.94 6.40
CA ARG A 89 -1.02 0.52 6.75
C ARG A 89 -2.17 0.06 7.65
N ILE A 90 -2.68 -1.14 7.38
CA ILE A 90 -3.57 -1.82 8.34
C ILE A 90 -2.69 -2.40 9.44
N VAL A 91 -2.85 -1.89 10.65
CA VAL A 91 -2.04 -2.27 11.81
C VAL A 91 -2.71 -3.34 12.67
N GLY A 92 -4.02 -3.52 12.51
CA GLY A 92 -4.77 -4.51 13.27
C GLY A 92 -6.10 -4.85 12.63
N TRP A 93 -6.55 -6.07 12.95
CA TRP A 93 -7.85 -6.59 12.57
C TRP A 93 -8.57 -7.12 13.80
N THR A 94 -9.85 -6.78 13.96
CA THR A 94 -10.70 -7.39 14.98
C THR A 94 -12.02 -7.87 14.37
N PRO A 95 -12.67 -8.91 14.91
CA PRO A 95 -14.00 -9.30 14.44
C PRO A 95 -15.00 -8.15 14.55
N ALA A 96 -15.84 -7.94 13.53
CA ALA A 96 -16.83 -6.86 13.48
C ALA A 96 -18.26 -7.33 13.85
N GLY A 97 -18.39 -8.47 14.52
CA GLY A 97 -19.67 -9.01 15.00
C GLY A 97 -20.44 -9.88 14.01
N THR A 98 -19.95 -10.07 12.78
CA THR A 98 -20.45 -11.10 11.85
C THR A 98 -19.29 -11.96 11.34
N GLU A 99 -19.59 -13.22 10.99
CA GLU A 99 -18.59 -14.26 10.71
C GLU A 99 -17.56 -13.87 9.63
N ASN A 100 -17.96 -13.06 8.65
CA ASN A 100 -17.11 -12.65 7.54
C ASN A 100 -16.74 -11.15 7.52
N ALA A 101 -16.94 -10.44 8.64
CA ALA A 101 -16.63 -9.02 8.72
C ALA A 101 -15.57 -8.72 9.77
N PHE A 102 -14.59 -7.89 9.38
CA PHE A 102 -13.47 -7.51 10.23
C PHE A 102 -13.32 -6.00 10.22
N LEU A 103 -13.08 -5.44 11.40
CA LEU A 103 -12.71 -4.05 11.60
C LEU A 103 -11.19 -3.94 11.40
N ALA A 104 -10.77 -3.22 10.37
CA ALA A 104 -9.40 -2.79 10.15
C ALA A 104 -9.13 -1.49 10.90
N THR A 105 -8.05 -1.46 11.66
CA THR A 105 -7.45 -0.21 12.16
C THR A 105 -6.32 0.19 11.24
N ILE A 106 -6.37 1.42 10.74
CA ILE A 106 -5.46 1.94 9.73
C ILE A 106 -4.80 3.21 10.26
N GLU A 107 -3.48 3.25 10.21
CA GLU A 107 -2.69 4.41 10.60
C GLU A 107 -2.16 5.13 9.36
N ALA A 108 -2.36 6.44 9.32
CA ALA A 108 -1.88 7.32 8.28
C ALA A 108 -1.30 8.61 8.88
N GLY A 109 -0.44 9.27 8.10
CA GLY A 109 0.07 10.57 8.47
C GLY A 109 -1.00 11.65 8.43
N LYS A 110 -0.65 12.82 8.96
CA LYS A 110 -1.50 14.00 8.96
C LYS A 110 -2.10 14.31 7.58
N LEU A 111 -3.42 14.48 7.55
CA LEU A 111 -4.14 14.98 6.38
C LEU A 111 -3.74 16.44 6.06
N PRO A 112 -3.53 16.81 4.78
CA PRO A 112 -3.34 18.21 4.41
C PRO A 112 -4.52 19.09 4.87
N SER A 113 -4.21 20.23 5.48
CA SER A 113 -5.22 21.13 6.09
C SER A 113 -6.22 21.73 5.10
N ASP A 114 -5.90 21.69 3.81
CA ASP A 114 -6.70 22.21 2.71
C ASP A 114 -7.38 21.10 1.89
N ALA A 115 -7.36 19.86 2.38
CA ALA A 115 -8.10 18.74 1.80
C ALA A 115 -9.59 18.85 2.14
N SER A 116 -10.45 18.76 1.12
CA SER A 116 -11.91 18.77 1.30
C SER A 116 -12.51 17.36 1.29
N THR A 117 -11.88 16.47 0.51
CA THR A 117 -12.33 15.10 0.30
C THR A 117 -11.15 14.15 0.34
N LEU A 118 -11.32 13.03 1.02
CA LEU A 118 -10.37 11.92 1.07
C LEU A 118 -10.93 10.73 0.27
N PHE A 119 -10.14 10.22 -0.65
CA PHE A 119 -10.38 8.97 -1.38
C PHE A 119 -9.58 7.87 -0.70
N ILE A 120 -10.28 6.79 -0.33
CA ILE A 120 -9.72 5.67 0.42
C ILE A 120 -9.91 4.41 -0.42
N THR A 121 -8.81 3.84 -0.92
CA THR A 121 -8.83 2.67 -1.79
C THR A 121 -8.11 1.50 -1.12
N PRO A 122 -8.79 0.40 -0.78
CA PRO A 122 -8.13 -0.80 -0.27
C PRO A 122 -7.09 -1.36 -1.26
N LEU A 123 -5.93 -1.78 -0.74
CA LEU A 123 -4.82 -2.32 -1.51
C LEU A 123 -4.59 -3.79 -1.15
N ARG A 124 -4.56 -4.66 -2.16
CA ARG A 124 -4.13 -6.05 -2.01
C ARG A 124 -2.64 -6.19 -2.27
N GLU A 125 -1.94 -6.87 -1.39
CA GLU A 125 -0.53 -7.16 -1.52
C GLU A 125 -0.30 -8.43 -2.35
N VAL A 126 0.56 -8.30 -3.35
CA VAL A 126 1.09 -9.43 -4.12
C VAL A 126 2.60 -9.41 -3.95
N GLN A 127 3.11 -10.36 -3.15
CA GLN A 127 4.54 -10.55 -3.00
C GLN A 127 5.10 -11.33 -4.18
N VAL A 128 6.18 -10.81 -4.76
CA VAL A 128 6.97 -11.50 -5.77
C VAL A 128 8.00 -12.36 -5.05
N ALA A 129 8.24 -13.57 -5.57
CA ALA A 129 9.31 -14.42 -5.07
C ALA A 129 10.66 -13.69 -5.11
N PRO A 130 11.52 -13.83 -4.09
CA PRO A 130 12.83 -13.18 -4.06
C PRO A 130 13.65 -13.44 -5.32
N ILE A 131 14.25 -12.38 -5.87
CA ILE A 131 15.08 -12.47 -7.08
C ILE A 131 16.53 -12.18 -6.72
N ALA A 132 17.42 -13.16 -6.88
CA ALA A 132 18.85 -12.95 -6.69
C ALA A 132 19.37 -11.88 -7.66
N LEU A 133 20.17 -10.92 -7.17
CA LEU A 133 20.78 -9.92 -8.02
C LEU A 133 21.82 -10.57 -8.93
N PRO A 134 21.77 -10.33 -10.25
CA PRO A 134 22.73 -10.92 -11.17
C PRO A 134 24.12 -10.28 -11.00
N ARG A 135 25.18 -11.05 -11.25
CA ARG A 135 26.57 -10.56 -11.12
C ARG A 135 27.16 -10.03 -12.42
N ASP A 136 26.86 -10.67 -13.54
CA ASP A 136 27.61 -10.45 -14.79
C ASP A 136 26.79 -9.79 -15.90
N ARG A 137 25.51 -10.13 -16.01
CA ARG A 137 24.64 -9.67 -17.10
C ARG A 137 23.20 -9.50 -16.62
N PRO A 138 22.38 -8.66 -17.28
CA PRO A 138 20.98 -8.55 -16.93
C PRO A 138 20.25 -9.89 -17.02
N VAL A 139 19.31 -10.13 -16.12
CA VAL A 139 18.46 -11.33 -16.08
C VAL A 139 17.01 -10.91 -16.08
N THR A 140 16.21 -11.55 -16.93
CA THR A 140 14.75 -11.43 -16.95
C THR A 140 14.15 -12.63 -16.23
N VAL A 141 13.27 -12.37 -15.28
CA VAL A 141 12.55 -13.39 -14.49
C VAL A 141 11.06 -13.20 -14.69
N GLU A 142 10.35 -14.27 -15.00
CA GLU A 142 8.89 -14.27 -15.01
C GLU A 142 8.37 -14.28 -13.57
N THR A 143 7.51 -13.31 -13.25
CA THR A 143 6.97 -13.14 -11.90
C THR A 143 5.45 -13.10 -11.91
N SER A 144 4.83 -13.14 -10.73
CA SER A 144 3.38 -12.96 -10.56
C SER A 144 2.87 -11.59 -11.04
N ILE A 145 3.77 -10.63 -11.27
CA ILE A 145 3.44 -9.27 -11.72
C ILE A 145 3.90 -8.99 -13.16
N GLY A 146 4.32 -10.03 -13.88
CA GLY A 146 4.89 -9.94 -15.23
C GLY A 146 6.41 -10.11 -15.27
N PRO A 147 7.03 -10.02 -16.45
CA PRO A 147 8.48 -10.14 -16.59
C PRO A 147 9.19 -8.94 -15.94
N VAL A 148 10.20 -9.23 -15.13
CA VAL A 148 11.07 -8.23 -14.51
C VAL A 148 12.51 -8.49 -14.94
N THR A 149 13.16 -7.47 -15.47
CA THR A 149 14.58 -7.50 -15.85
C THR A 149 15.41 -6.74 -14.85
N ILE A 150 16.42 -7.37 -14.28
CA ILE A 150 17.34 -6.77 -13.30
C ILE A 150 18.73 -6.72 -13.92
N SER A 151 19.39 -5.56 -13.87
CA SER A 151 20.79 -5.42 -14.27
C SER A 151 21.74 -5.70 -13.10
N PRO A 152 23.01 -6.09 -13.36
CA PRO A 152 24.01 -6.20 -12.32
C PRO A 152 24.14 -4.91 -11.50
N PRO A 153 24.32 -5.00 -10.17
CA PRO A 153 24.52 -3.82 -9.34
C PRO A 153 25.76 -3.04 -9.77
N GLN A 154 25.64 -1.72 -9.83
CA GLN A 154 26.75 -0.80 -10.02
C GLN A 154 27.24 -0.35 -8.65
N PHE A 155 28.46 -0.73 -8.28
CA PHE A 155 29.08 -0.34 -7.02
C PHE A 155 29.96 0.89 -7.25
N ASP A 156 29.40 2.06 -6.93
CA ASP A 156 30.13 3.33 -6.94
C ASP A 156 30.80 3.54 -5.57
N ALA A 157 31.65 4.56 -5.45
CA ALA A 157 32.39 4.85 -4.22
C ALA A 157 31.49 5.18 -3.01
N ASP A 158 30.31 5.75 -3.24
CA ASP A 158 29.39 6.25 -2.21
C ASP A 158 28.06 5.49 -2.15
N LYS A 159 27.72 4.74 -3.20
CA LYS A 159 26.39 4.13 -3.37
C LYS A 159 26.43 2.86 -4.20
N THR A 160 25.32 2.15 -4.17
CA THR A 160 25.04 1.05 -5.08
C THR A 160 23.76 1.32 -5.85
N VAL A 161 23.81 1.12 -7.17
CA VAL A 161 22.66 1.32 -8.05
C VAL A 161 22.24 0.00 -8.67
N VAL A 162 20.99 -0.39 -8.49
CA VAL A 162 20.37 -1.55 -9.15
C VAL A 162 19.32 -1.05 -10.15
N SER A 163 19.53 -1.29 -11.43
CA SER A 163 18.51 -0.98 -12.45
C SER A 163 17.52 -2.14 -12.55
N VAL A 164 16.23 -1.83 -12.47
CA VAL A 164 15.14 -2.79 -12.63
C VAL A 164 14.19 -2.28 -13.72
N THR A 165 13.78 -3.16 -14.62
CA THR A 165 12.82 -2.88 -15.69
C THR A 165 11.64 -3.83 -15.59
N GLY A 166 10.42 -3.31 -15.69
CA GLY A 166 9.20 -4.11 -15.64
C GLY A 166 7.95 -3.26 -15.91
N ASP A 167 6.79 -3.91 -15.86
CA ASP A 167 5.50 -3.23 -15.91
C ASP A 167 5.12 -2.72 -14.52
N PHE A 168 5.69 -1.57 -14.17
CA PHE A 168 5.48 -0.91 -12.89
C PHE A 168 4.20 -0.10 -12.91
N ALA A 169 3.22 -0.56 -12.15
CA ALA A 169 1.91 0.06 -12.12
C ALA A 169 1.93 1.41 -11.38
N THR A 170 1.07 2.30 -11.84
CA THR A 170 0.70 3.50 -11.09
C THR A 170 -0.81 3.56 -10.92
N TYR A 171 -1.26 4.11 -9.80
CA TYR A 171 -2.66 4.39 -9.56
C TYR A 171 -2.78 5.75 -8.90
N ARG A 172 -3.63 6.62 -9.46
CA ARG A 172 -3.73 8.04 -9.05
C ARG A 172 -2.37 8.76 -8.99
N GLY A 173 -1.48 8.44 -9.93
CA GLY A 173 -0.13 8.99 -9.99
C GLY A 173 0.86 8.43 -8.97
N GLN A 174 0.44 7.48 -8.11
CA GLN A 174 1.29 6.86 -7.10
C GLN A 174 1.84 5.51 -7.58
N ALA A 175 3.09 5.23 -7.25
CA ALA A 175 3.73 3.94 -7.56
C ALA A 175 3.10 2.82 -6.73
N MET A 176 2.69 1.74 -7.40
CA MET A 176 2.00 0.61 -6.77
C MET A 176 2.95 -0.55 -6.45
N GLN A 177 4.22 -0.23 -6.22
CA GLN A 177 5.25 -1.21 -5.91
C GLN A 177 6.27 -0.63 -4.93
N THR A 178 6.78 -1.50 -4.07
CA THR A 178 7.92 -1.21 -3.20
C THR A 178 9.01 -2.25 -3.41
N PHE A 179 10.24 -1.84 -3.10
CA PHE A 179 11.43 -2.65 -3.29
C PHE A 179 12.16 -2.76 -1.97
N SER A 180 12.66 -3.96 -1.67
CA SER A 180 13.52 -4.22 -0.52
C SER A 180 14.68 -5.11 -0.96
N LEU A 181 15.84 -4.90 -0.34
CA LEU A 181 17.01 -5.75 -0.56
C LEU A 181 17.42 -6.36 0.76
N TRP A 182 17.93 -7.58 0.70
CA TRP A 182 18.52 -8.27 1.84
C TRP A 182 19.63 -9.21 1.38
N TRP A 183 20.42 -9.68 2.33
CA TRP A 183 21.39 -10.75 2.10
C TRP A 183 21.30 -11.79 3.23
N ARG A 184 21.74 -13.01 2.93
CA ARG A 184 21.77 -14.10 3.90
C ARG A 184 22.98 -13.97 4.83
N THR A 185 22.77 -14.17 6.13
CA THR A 185 23.80 -14.20 7.17
C THR A 185 23.74 -15.48 7.99
N GLY A 186 24.51 -16.49 7.60
CA GLY A 186 24.53 -17.79 8.29
C GLY A 186 23.14 -18.42 8.38
N ASN A 187 22.46 -18.22 9.52
CA ASN A 187 21.11 -18.72 9.80
C ASN A 187 20.00 -17.66 9.65
N GLY A 188 20.32 -16.44 9.22
CA GLY A 188 19.40 -15.30 9.17
C GLY A 188 19.41 -14.53 7.85
N MET A 189 18.62 -13.46 7.85
CA MET A 189 18.49 -12.49 6.76
C MET A 189 18.73 -11.11 7.35
N ASP A 190 19.67 -10.37 6.76
CA ASP A 190 19.89 -8.97 7.12
C ASP A 190 19.29 -8.09 6.04
N ALA A 191 18.49 -7.11 6.46
CA ALA A 191 17.88 -6.15 5.55
C ALA A 191 18.86 -5.02 5.20
N CYS A 192 18.87 -4.61 3.93
CA CYS A 192 19.48 -3.36 3.51
C CYS A 192 18.62 -2.18 3.96
N PRO A 193 19.20 -0.97 4.06
CA PRO A 193 18.43 0.26 4.07
C PRO A 193 17.44 0.30 2.89
N ALA A 194 16.25 0.87 3.11
CA ALA A 194 15.27 1.00 2.06
C ALA A 194 15.86 1.77 0.86
N PRO A 195 15.74 1.25 -0.37
CA PRO A 195 16.30 1.93 -1.54
C PRO A 195 15.52 3.21 -1.85
N GLN A 196 16.23 4.26 -2.24
CA GLN A 196 15.61 5.36 -2.96
C GLN A 196 15.25 4.89 -4.37
N VAL A 197 13.97 4.97 -4.73
CA VAL A 197 13.49 4.57 -6.05
C VAL A 197 13.50 5.80 -6.97
N VAL A 198 14.29 5.75 -8.04
CA VAL A 198 14.43 6.84 -9.02
C VAL A 198 13.96 6.36 -10.39
N PRO A 199 12.86 6.93 -10.93
CA PRO A 199 12.43 6.63 -12.29
C PRO A 199 13.47 7.04 -13.33
N ALA A 200 13.68 6.21 -14.35
CA ALA A 200 14.53 6.59 -15.48
C ALA A 200 13.79 7.60 -16.37
N ALA A 201 14.45 8.72 -16.68
CA ALA A 201 13.89 9.72 -17.59
C ALA A 201 13.58 9.09 -18.96
N GLY A 202 12.35 9.28 -19.45
CA GLY A 202 11.90 8.79 -20.75
C GLY A 202 11.64 7.28 -20.82
N ASN A 203 11.78 6.53 -19.73
CA ASN A 203 11.40 5.11 -19.68
C ASN A 203 10.67 4.79 -18.37
N PRO A 204 9.33 4.92 -18.33
CA PRO A 204 8.54 4.71 -17.11
C PRO A 204 8.59 3.26 -16.61
N GLY A 205 8.94 2.31 -17.47
CA GLY A 205 9.13 0.90 -17.09
C GLY A 205 10.49 0.62 -16.46
N ARG A 206 11.40 1.60 -16.38
CA ARG A 206 12.73 1.43 -15.80
C ARG A 206 12.90 2.29 -14.54
N LEU A 207 13.34 1.64 -13.47
CA LEU A 207 13.63 2.26 -12.17
C LEU A 207 15.08 1.99 -11.79
N SER A 208 15.68 2.93 -11.06
CA SER A 208 16.96 2.74 -10.38
C SER A 208 16.72 2.71 -8.88
N LEU A 209 17.15 1.63 -8.24
CA LEU A 209 17.17 1.50 -6.80
C LEU A 209 18.54 1.98 -6.32
N VAL A 210 18.57 3.12 -5.63
CA VAL A 210 19.80 3.72 -5.12
C VAL A 210 19.89 3.41 -3.63
N LEU A 211 20.96 2.73 -3.24
CA LEU A 211 21.24 2.34 -1.87
C LEU A 211 22.57 2.94 -1.40
N PRO A 212 22.79 3.07 -0.09
CA PRO A 212 24.14 3.24 0.45
C PRO A 212 25.08 2.16 -0.08
N HIS A 213 26.38 2.45 -0.12
CA HIS A 213 27.39 1.51 -0.64
C HIS A 213 27.23 0.11 -0.01
N LEU A 214 26.90 -0.87 -0.87
CA LEU A 214 26.77 -2.28 -0.52
C LEU A 214 28.10 -3.02 -0.70
N ASP A 215 28.33 -4.05 0.10
CA ASP A 215 29.51 -4.89 0.03
C ASP A 215 29.45 -5.82 -1.20
N PRO A 216 30.32 -5.65 -2.21
CA PRO A 216 30.25 -6.40 -3.46
C PRO A 216 30.57 -7.91 -3.29
N SER A 217 31.09 -8.33 -2.13
CA SER A 217 31.34 -9.74 -1.84
C SER A 217 30.07 -10.52 -1.50
N ARG A 218 28.99 -9.82 -1.12
CA ARG A 218 27.73 -10.43 -0.67
C ARG A 218 26.81 -10.77 -1.84
N THR A 219 25.96 -11.77 -1.61
CA THR A 219 24.86 -12.09 -2.53
C THR A 219 23.58 -11.48 -1.99
N TYR A 220 22.99 -10.59 -2.77
CA TYR A 220 21.75 -9.89 -2.43
C TYR A 220 20.57 -10.49 -3.18
N GLU A 221 19.40 -10.44 -2.54
CA GLU A 221 18.12 -10.78 -3.13
C GLU A 221 17.23 -9.52 -3.11
N LEU A 222 16.49 -9.32 -4.19
CA LEU A 222 15.51 -8.26 -4.37
C LEU A 222 14.11 -8.80 -4.07
N GLY A 223 13.44 -8.16 -3.12
CA GLY A 223 12.00 -8.28 -2.92
C GLY A 223 11.26 -7.20 -3.69
N ILE A 224 10.17 -7.61 -4.33
CA ILE A 224 9.23 -6.71 -4.97
C ILE A 224 7.85 -7.00 -4.38
N THR A 225 7.23 -5.98 -3.81
CA THR A 225 5.85 -6.07 -3.33
C THR A 225 4.99 -5.17 -4.21
N ARG A 226 3.99 -5.74 -4.89
CA ARG A 226 3.01 -4.99 -5.69
C ARG A 226 1.71 -4.82 -4.91
N PHE A 227 1.18 -3.62 -4.92
CA PHE A 227 -0.11 -3.28 -4.36
C PHE A 227 -1.14 -3.16 -5.49
N VAL A 228 -2.18 -4.00 -5.45
CA VAL A 228 -3.25 -3.98 -6.45
C VAL A 228 -4.43 -3.21 -5.85
N PRO A 229 -4.77 -2.03 -6.39
CA PRO A 229 -5.88 -1.24 -5.87
C PRO A 229 -7.22 -1.90 -6.19
N ALA A 230 -8.06 -2.08 -5.16
CA ALA A 230 -9.44 -2.49 -5.32
C ALA A 230 -10.31 -1.26 -5.62
N GLY A 231 -10.19 -0.72 -6.84
CA GLY A 231 -10.83 0.55 -7.23
C GLY A 231 -12.35 0.58 -7.13
N ASP A 232 -13.01 -0.58 -7.22
CA ASP A 232 -14.47 -0.68 -7.03
C ASP A 232 -14.89 -0.69 -5.54
N LEU A 233 -13.92 -0.83 -4.63
CA LEU A 233 -14.09 -0.63 -3.18
C LEU A 233 -13.67 0.77 -2.72
N GLU A 234 -13.29 1.67 -3.64
CA GLU A 234 -12.92 3.04 -3.26
C GLU A 234 -14.12 3.78 -2.67
N VAL A 235 -13.91 4.38 -1.49
CA VAL A 235 -14.88 5.26 -0.85
C VAL A 235 -14.36 6.69 -0.82
N LYS A 236 -15.31 7.64 -0.78
CA LYS A 236 -15.04 9.08 -0.72
C LYS A 236 -15.61 9.62 0.58
N VAL A 237 -14.76 10.26 1.38
CA VAL A 237 -15.12 10.84 2.68
C VAL A 237 -14.92 12.35 2.60
N LYS A 238 -15.94 13.13 2.97
CA LYS A 238 -15.76 14.57 3.17
C LYS A 238 -15.04 14.80 4.50
N VAL A 239 -13.98 15.60 4.46
CA VAL A 239 -13.08 15.86 5.59
C VAL A 239 -12.84 17.35 5.86
N GLY A 240 -13.16 18.22 4.90
CA GLY A 240 -13.16 19.66 5.06
C GLY A 240 -14.58 20.25 5.17
N GLN A 241 -14.66 21.47 5.70
CA GLN A 241 -15.87 22.30 5.74
C GLN A 241 -16.17 22.92 4.37
#